data_AF-A0A7C3WXU5-F1
#
_entry.id   AF-A0A7C3WXU5-F1
#
_cell.length_a   1.000
_cell.length_b   1.000
_cell.length_c   1.000
_cell.angle_alpha   90.00
_cell.angle_beta   90.00
_cell.angle_gamma   90.00
#
_symmetry.space_group_name_H-M   'P 1'
#
loop_
_entity.id
_entity.type
_entity.pdbx_description
1 polymer ?
#
loop_
_entity_poly.entity_id
_entity_poly.type
_entity_poly.pdbx_seq_one_letter_code
_entity_poly.pdbx_strand_id
1 'polypeptide(L)'
;FLRGIDFRMFLVRITGNIPFLMPVINAIDRIYEIIWKSGVQILIFLAGLQSIPSSLYEVAQVEGATSWEVFWKVTLPIISPIILVNVIYTVIDSFTDYSNDVLRYILEVAFRQLNHGYSAAIAWLYFLIVGVILLILIWIISKRVFYMNE
;
A
#
# COMPACT_ATOMS: atom_id res chain seq x y z
N PHE A 1 -8.31 1.65 -19.65
CA PHE A 1 -9.02 0.58 -20.39
C PHE A 1 -10.03 -0.18 -19.51
N LEU A 2 -9.73 -0.50 -18.24
CA LEU A 2 -10.68 -1.19 -17.33
C LEU A 2 -11.63 -0.28 -16.52
N ARG A 3 -11.36 1.03 -16.45
CA ARG A 3 -12.25 2.02 -15.81
C ARG A 3 -13.49 2.39 -16.64
N GLY A 4 -13.60 1.85 -17.86
CA GLY A 4 -14.65 2.17 -18.84
C GLY A 4 -15.76 1.13 -18.95
N ILE A 5 -15.60 -0.04 -18.35
CA ILE A 5 -16.70 -1.00 -18.19
C ILE A 5 -17.29 -0.70 -16.83
N ASP A 6 -18.33 0.14 -16.81
CA ASP A 6 -19.12 0.43 -15.63
C ASP A 6 -19.90 -0.86 -15.28
N PHE A 7 -19.20 -1.85 -14.72
CA PHE A 7 -19.68 -3.21 -14.48
C PHE A 7 -20.89 -3.18 -13.56
N ARG A 8 -20.90 -2.21 -12.64
CA ARG A 8 -22.05 -1.82 -11.83
C ARG A 8 -23.23 -1.40 -12.69
N MET A 9 -23.05 -0.47 -13.64
CA MET A 9 -24.13 -0.06 -14.55
C MET A 9 -24.61 -1.22 -15.44
N PHE A 10 -23.70 -2.09 -15.91
CA PHE A 10 -24.04 -3.29 -16.69
C PHE A 10 -24.88 -4.28 -15.88
N LEU A 11 -24.47 -4.61 -14.65
CA LEU A 11 -25.19 -5.52 -13.77
C LEU A 11 -26.53 -4.94 -13.32
N VAL A 12 -26.58 -3.66 -12.96
CA VAL A 12 -27.85 -2.97 -12.61
C VAL A 12 -28.80 -2.93 -13.81
N ARG A 13 -28.28 -2.80 -15.05
CA ARG A 13 -29.09 -2.79 -16.27
C ARG A 13 -29.68 -4.16 -16.62
N ILE A 14 -28.98 -5.26 -16.31
CA ILE A 14 -29.43 -6.63 -16.60
C ILE A 14 -30.31 -7.18 -15.48
N THR A 15 -29.92 -6.97 -14.22
CA THR A 15 -30.57 -7.61 -13.07
C THR A 15 -31.55 -6.68 -12.35
N GLY A 16 -31.53 -5.37 -12.63
CA GLY A 16 -32.24 -4.37 -11.84
C GLY A 16 -31.46 -3.96 -10.59
N ASN A 17 -31.88 -2.88 -9.92
CA ASN A 17 -31.25 -2.41 -8.67
C ASN A 17 -31.65 -3.32 -7.50
N ILE A 18 -31.06 -4.52 -7.43
CA ILE A 18 -31.36 -5.49 -6.37
C ILE A 18 -30.46 -5.23 -5.16
N PRO A 19 -31.02 -4.95 -3.97
CA PRO A 19 -30.24 -4.63 -2.77
C PRO A 19 -29.22 -5.71 -2.37
N PHE A 20 -29.49 -6.99 -2.64
CA PHE A 20 -28.58 -8.09 -2.27
C PHE A 20 -27.31 -8.14 -3.15
N LEU A 21 -27.34 -7.57 -4.37
CA LEU A 21 -26.18 -7.55 -5.27
C LEU A 21 -25.22 -6.41 -4.97
N MET A 22 -25.69 -5.33 -4.33
CA MET A 22 -24.88 -4.14 -4.05
C MET A 22 -23.61 -4.45 -3.23
N PRO A 23 -23.64 -5.29 -2.18
CA PRO A 23 -22.43 -5.67 -1.45
C PRO A 23 -21.43 -6.43 -2.33
N VAL A 24 -21.91 -7.32 -3.21
CA VAL A 24 -21.06 -8.12 -4.10
C VAL A 24 -20.40 -7.24 -5.15
N ILE A 25 -21.16 -6.32 -5.76
CA ILE A 25 -20.64 -5.36 -6.73
C ILE A 25 -19.58 -4.46 -6.08
N ASN A 26 -19.88 -3.93 -4.89
CA ASN A 26 -18.92 -3.11 -4.15
C ASN A 26 -17.64 -3.88 -3.78
N ALA A 27 -17.74 -5.18 -3.49
CA ALA A 27 -16.56 -6.01 -3.23
C ALA A 27 -15.70 -6.18 -4.48
N ILE A 28 -16.31 -6.40 -5.65
CA ILE A 28 -15.62 -6.50 -6.94
C ILE A 28 -14.92 -5.19 -7.29
N ASP A 29 -15.61 -4.05 -7.18
CA ASP A 29 -15.05 -2.73 -7.46
C ASP A 29 -13.85 -2.43 -6.55
N ARG A 30 -13.95 -2.78 -5.25
CA ARG A 30 -12.85 -2.65 -4.29
C ARG A 30 -11.64 -3.49 -4.67
N ILE A 31 -11.83 -4.74 -5.12
CA ILE A 31 -10.72 -5.60 -5.56
C ILE A 31 -9.98 -4.94 -6.72
N TYR A 32 -10.73 -4.42 -7.70
CA TYR A 32 -10.15 -3.70 -8.84
C TYR A 32 -9.35 -2.47 -8.38
N GLU A 33 -9.92 -1.66 -7.50
CA GLU A 33 -9.24 -0.48 -6.93
C GLU A 33 -7.97 -0.84 -6.17
N ILE A 34 -8.01 -1.89 -5.34
CA ILE A 34 -6.85 -2.37 -4.59
C ILE A 34 -5.74 -2.80 -5.56
N ILE A 35 -6.05 -3.58 -6.59
CA ILE A 35 -5.06 -4.02 -7.58
C ILE A 35 -4.44 -2.83 -8.30
N TRP A 36 -5.27 -1.85 -8.71
CA TRP A 36 -4.80 -0.66 -9.40
C TRP A 36 -3.90 0.21 -8.52
N LYS A 37 -4.28 0.42 -7.25
CA LYS A 37 -3.50 1.22 -6.29
C LYS A 37 -2.23 0.50 -5.83
N SER A 38 -2.20 -0.84 -5.85
CA SER A 38 -1.05 -1.63 -5.39
C SER A 38 0.11 -1.72 -6.38
N GLY A 39 0.03 -1.03 -7.53
CA GLY A 39 1.04 -1.13 -8.59
C GLY A 39 2.45 -0.79 -8.11
N VAL A 40 2.62 0.27 -7.32
CA VAL A 40 3.94 0.67 -6.80
C VAL A 40 4.44 -0.33 -5.77
N GLN A 41 3.56 -0.81 -4.88
CA GLN A 41 3.90 -1.79 -3.85
C GLN A 41 4.41 -3.10 -4.47
N ILE A 42 3.75 -3.57 -5.54
CA ILE A 42 4.18 -4.76 -6.29
C ILE A 42 5.59 -4.56 -6.85
N LEU A 43 5.88 -3.39 -7.44
CA LEU A 43 7.20 -3.09 -7.99
C LEU A 43 8.28 -3.01 -6.91
N ILE A 44 7.97 -2.43 -5.74
CA ILE A 44 8.90 -2.40 -4.60
C ILE A 44 9.25 -3.83 -4.15
N PHE A 45 8.25 -4.70 -4.02
CA PHE A 45 8.49 -6.10 -3.67
C PHE A 45 9.27 -6.85 -4.74
N LEU A 46 8.96 -6.63 -6.01
CA LEU A 46 9.66 -7.26 -7.12
C LEU A 46 11.13 -6.87 -7.16
N ALA A 47 11.44 -5.58 -6.99
CA ALA A 47 12.81 -5.09 -6.89
C ALA A 47 13.56 -5.77 -5.73
N GLY A 48 12.89 -5.99 -4.60
CA GLY A 48 13.48 -6.66 -3.45
C GLY A 48 13.68 -8.16 -3.58
N LEU A 49 12.81 -8.84 -4.32
CA LEU A 49 13.04 -10.25 -4.64
C LEU A 49 14.19 -10.41 -5.63
N GLN A 50 14.34 -9.47 -6.58
CA GLN A 50 15.43 -9.45 -7.55
C GLN A 50 16.80 -9.14 -6.92
N SER A 51 16.84 -8.47 -5.76
CA SER A 51 18.10 -8.18 -5.07
C SER A 51 18.69 -9.40 -4.34
N ILE A 52 17.95 -10.51 -4.22
CA ILE A 52 18.44 -11.72 -3.52
C ILE A 52 19.39 -12.48 -4.45
N PRO A 53 20.66 -12.72 -4.06
CA PRO A 53 21.59 -13.52 -4.84
C PRO A 53 21.08 -14.94 -5.06
N SER A 54 21.24 -15.48 -6.28
CA SER A 54 20.84 -16.85 -6.61
C SER A 54 21.59 -17.92 -5.80
N SER A 55 22.82 -17.62 -5.36
CA SER A 55 23.65 -18.51 -4.56
C SER A 55 23.00 -18.94 -3.25
N LEU A 56 22.19 -18.08 -2.61
CA LEU A 56 21.48 -18.42 -1.38
C LEU A 56 20.40 -19.48 -1.61
N TYR A 57 19.77 -19.47 -2.79
CA TYR A 57 18.81 -20.50 -3.17
C TYR A 57 19.50 -21.82 -3.53
N GLU A 58 20.68 -21.77 -4.15
CA GLU A 58 21.48 -22.96 -4.46
C GLU A 58 21.95 -23.66 -3.19
N VAL A 59 22.46 -22.90 -2.20
CA VAL A 59 22.87 -23.44 -0.90
C VAL A 59 21.68 -24.10 -0.20
N ALA A 60 20.52 -23.44 -0.16
CA ALA A 60 19.33 -24.01 0.47
C ALA A 60 18.86 -25.31 -0.21
N GLN A 61 19.01 -25.42 -1.54
CA GLN A 61 18.71 -26.65 -2.28
C GLN A 61 19.71 -27.78 -1.97
N VAL A 62 21.00 -27.46 -1.85
CA VAL A 62 22.04 -28.42 -1.46
C VAL A 62 21.79 -28.95 -0.04
N GLU A 63 21.29 -28.11 0.86
CA GLU A 63 20.87 -28.51 2.21
C GLU A 63 19.53 -29.27 2.25
N GLY A 64 18.87 -29.48 1.12
CA GLY A 64 17.61 -30.22 1.03
C GLY A 64 16.40 -29.47 1.60
N ALA A 65 16.47 -28.14 1.71
CA ALA A 65 15.36 -27.33 2.20
C ALA A 65 14.19 -27.33 1.22
N THR A 66 12.97 -27.44 1.74
CA THR A 66 11.75 -27.33 0.93
C THR A 66 11.46 -25.88 0.53
N SER A 67 10.75 -25.64 -0.58
CA SER A 67 10.42 -24.27 -1.02
C SER A 67 9.70 -23.43 0.03
N TRP A 68 8.91 -24.06 0.90
CA TRP A 68 8.23 -23.39 2.01
C TRP A 68 9.23 -22.94 3.09
N GLU A 69 10.20 -23.78 3.44
CA GLU A 69 11.25 -23.42 4.38
C GLU A 69 12.15 -22.32 3.83
N VAL A 70 12.49 -22.40 2.53
CA VAL A 70 13.25 -21.36 1.82
C VAL A 70 12.53 -20.01 1.89
N PHE A 71 11.21 -19.98 1.66
CA PHE A 71 10.44 -18.73 1.75
C PHE A 71 10.52 -18.08 3.14
N TRP A 72 10.27 -18.85 4.20
CA TRP A 72 10.22 -18.30 5.56
C TRP A 72 11.60 -18.05 6.19
N LYS A 73 12.61 -18.84 5.84
CA LYS A 73 13.96 -18.77 6.44
C LYS A 73 14.95 -17.96 5.61
N VAL A 74 14.77 -17.89 4.28
CA VAL A 74 15.70 -17.20 3.36
C VAL A 74 15.04 -15.95 2.79
N THR A 75 13.97 -16.11 2.01
CA THR A 75 13.38 -14.99 1.26
C THR A 75 12.82 -13.91 2.19
N LEU A 76 11.94 -14.27 3.13
CA LEU A 76 11.22 -13.33 3.98
C LEU A 76 12.14 -12.52 4.92
N PRO A 77 13.15 -13.11 5.59
CA PRO A 77 14.11 -12.35 6.40
C PRO A 77 14.97 -11.40 5.56
N ILE A 78 15.43 -11.82 4.37
CA ILE A 78 16.30 -11.00 3.51
C ILE A 78 15.55 -9.80 2.93
N ILE A 79 14.28 -9.95 2.56
CA ILE A 79 13.46 -8.83 2.07
C ILE A 79 12.86 -7.98 3.19
N SER A 80 13.09 -8.31 4.47
CA SER A 80 12.55 -7.54 5.61
C SER A 80 12.78 -6.02 5.56
N PRO A 81 13.96 -5.48 5.14
CA PRO A 81 14.12 -4.03 4.96
C PRO A 81 13.22 -3.47 3.85
N ILE A 82 12.93 -4.26 2.81
CA ILE A 82 12.08 -3.85 1.70
C ILE A 82 10.60 -3.89 2.09
N ILE A 83 10.20 -4.84 2.94
CA ILE A 83 8.89 -4.83 3.59
C ILE A 83 8.69 -3.51 4.36
N LEU A 84 9.69 -3.07 5.15
CA LEU A 84 9.62 -1.81 5.88
C LEU A 84 9.42 -0.62 4.95
N VAL A 85 10.20 -0.53 3.87
CA VAL A 85 10.06 0.54 2.86
C VAL A 85 8.66 0.52 2.23
N ASN A 86 8.15 -0.66 1.89
CA ASN A 86 6.81 -0.83 1.31
C ASN A 86 5.70 -0.37 2.26
N VAL A 87 5.81 -0.70 3.54
CA VAL A 87 4.85 -0.28 4.58
C VAL A 87 4.87 1.24 4.74
N ILE A 88 6.05 1.85 4.85
CA ILE A 88 6.20 3.31 4.94
C ILE A 88 5.56 3.98 3.72
N TYR A 89 5.87 3.49 2.53
CA TYR A 89 5.33 4.02 1.28
C TYR A 89 3.80 3.95 1.28
N THR A 90 3.23 2.79 1.65
CA THR A 90 1.77 2.59 1.69
C THR A 90 1.08 3.52 2.67
N VAL A 91 1.69 3.79 3.81
CA VAL A 91 1.16 4.73 4.80
C VAL A 91 1.17 6.14 4.24
N ILE A 92 2.27 6.59 3.65
CA ILE A 92 2.37 7.90 3.00
C ILE A 92 1.30 8.02 1.91
N ASP A 93 1.24 7.06 1.00
CA ASP A 93 0.29 7.02 -0.12
C ASP A 93 -1.16 7.15 0.38
N SER A 94 -1.53 6.41 1.44
CA SER A 94 -2.87 6.48 2.04
C SER A 94 -3.21 7.84 2.69
N PHE A 95 -2.22 8.52 3.28
CA PHE A 95 -2.42 9.86 3.86
C PHE A 95 -2.39 10.96 2.78
N THR A 96 -1.73 10.72 1.64
CA THR A 96 -1.69 11.66 0.51
C THR A 96 -2.75 11.40 -0.55
N ASP A 97 -3.55 10.33 -0.42
CA ASP A 97 -4.65 10.02 -1.33
C ASP A 97 -5.66 11.18 -1.33
N TYR A 98 -6.00 11.66 -2.53
CA TYR A 98 -7.00 12.72 -2.73
C TYR A 98 -8.39 12.34 -2.16
N SER A 99 -8.66 11.05 -2.01
CA SER A 99 -9.90 10.52 -1.43
C SER A 99 -9.93 10.62 0.09
N ASN A 100 -8.81 10.96 0.74
CA ASN A 100 -8.73 11.17 2.18
C ASN A 100 -9.51 12.44 2.57
N ASP A 101 -10.50 12.29 3.46
CA ASP A 101 -11.38 13.40 3.86
C ASP A 101 -10.63 14.57 4.51
N VAL A 102 -9.57 14.29 5.30
CA VAL A 102 -8.78 15.34 5.97
C VAL A 102 -7.98 16.13 4.95
N LEU A 103 -7.31 15.45 4.01
CA LEU A 103 -6.58 16.11 2.94
C LEU A 103 -7.55 16.91 2.04
N ARG A 104 -8.71 16.33 1.69
CA ARG A 104 -9.74 17.01 0.89
C ARG A 104 -10.24 18.27 1.59
N TYR A 105 -10.44 18.23 2.91
CA TYR A 105 -10.85 19.40 3.69
C TYR A 105 -9.79 20.51 3.65
N ILE A 106 -8.51 20.18 3.81
CA ILE A 106 -7.40 21.14 3.68
C ILE A 106 -7.42 21.78 2.29
N LEU A 107 -7.53 20.98 1.23
CA LEU A 107 -7.57 21.48 -0.15
C LEU A 107 -8.81 22.36 -0.42
N GLU A 108 -9.96 22.02 0.17
CA GLU A 108 -11.18 22.83 0.05
C GLU A 108 -11.01 24.21 0.70
N VAL A 109 -10.47 24.26 1.92
CA VAL A 109 -10.18 25.53 2.60
C VAL A 109 -9.15 26.36 1.83
N ALA A 110 -8.10 25.71 1.29
CA ALA A 110 -7.07 26.37 0.49
C ALA A 110 -7.62 26.99 -0.80
N PHE A 111 -8.40 26.24 -1.57
CA PHE A 111 -8.75 26.60 -2.95
C PHE A 111 -10.16 27.15 -3.13
N ARG A 112 -11.14 26.73 -2.31
CA ARG A 112 -12.52 27.23 -2.41
C ARG A 112 -12.79 28.40 -1.48
N GLN A 113 -12.29 28.33 -0.25
CA GLN A 113 -12.53 29.38 0.75
C GLN A 113 -11.49 30.51 0.69
N LEU A 114 -10.44 30.37 -0.14
CA LEU A 114 -9.33 31.33 -0.30
C LEU A 114 -8.65 31.72 1.03
N ASN A 115 -8.79 30.90 2.07
CA ASN A 115 -8.20 31.14 3.38
C ASN A 115 -6.88 30.39 3.52
N HIS A 116 -5.86 30.91 2.83
CA HIS A 116 -4.55 30.27 2.74
C HIS A 116 -3.82 30.19 4.09
N GLY A 117 -4.01 31.18 4.98
CA GLY A 117 -3.38 31.20 6.30
C GLY A 117 -3.90 30.08 7.22
N TYR A 118 -5.22 29.93 7.30
CA TYR A 118 -5.84 28.87 8.09
C TYR A 118 -5.55 27.48 7.50
N SER A 119 -5.64 27.34 6.17
CA SER A 119 -5.32 26.09 5.50
C SER A 119 -3.86 25.65 5.72
N ALA A 120 -2.91 26.58 5.71
CA ALA A 120 -1.51 26.27 5.96
C ALA A 120 -1.29 25.75 7.39
N ALA A 121 -1.96 26.34 8.39
CA ALA A 121 -1.86 25.90 9.77
C ALA A 121 -2.36 24.45 9.95
N ILE A 122 -3.49 24.10 9.34
CA ILE A 122 -4.02 22.73 9.38
C ILE A 122 -3.09 21.76 8.62
N ALA A 123 -2.53 22.16 7.48
CA ALA A 123 -1.59 21.34 6.73
C ALA A 123 -0.32 21.02 7.54
N TRP A 124 0.22 21.99 8.27
CA TRP A 124 1.35 21.77 9.18
C TRP A 124 1.00 20.81 10.32
N LEU A 125 -0.19 20.93 10.91
CA LEU A 125 -0.65 20.01 11.93
C LEU A 125 -0.79 18.58 11.38
N TYR A 126 -1.39 18.45 10.19
CA TYR A 126 -1.54 17.19 9.49
C TYR A 126 -0.17 16.53 9.21
N PHE A 127 0.79 17.31 8.71
CA PHE A 127 2.16 16.85 8.49
C PHE A 127 2.81 16.31 9.77
N LEU A 128 2.68 17.03 10.90
CA LEU A 128 3.23 16.57 12.18
C LEU A 128 2.59 15.27 12.66
N ILE A 129 1.26 15.13 12.54
CA ILE A 129 0.55 13.91 12.94
C ILE A 129 1.01 12.72 12.09
N VAL A 130 1.05 12.87 10.76
CA VAL A 130 1.54 11.82 9.85
C VAL A 130 3.00 11.49 10.14
N GLY A 131 3.84 12.51 10.38
CA GLY A 131 5.24 12.33 10.76
C GLY A 131 5.42 11.52 12.04
N VAL A 132 4.64 11.82 13.08
CA VAL A 132 4.65 11.05 14.35
C VAL A 132 4.24 9.60 14.12
N ILE A 133 3.17 9.36 13.33
CA ILE A 133 2.73 8.00 12.99
C ILE A 133 3.82 7.23 12.25
N LEU A 134 4.47 7.87 11.26
CA LEU A 134 5.58 7.27 10.52
C LEU A 134 6.77 6.94 11.42
N LEU A 135 7.15 7.85 12.32
CA LEU A 135 8.23 7.61 13.28
C LEU A 135 7.92 6.43 14.21
N ILE A 136 6.69 6.34 14.70
CA ILE A 136 6.24 5.20 15.53
C ILE A 136 6.31 3.90 14.72
N LEU A 137 5.82 3.89 13.49
CA LEU A 137 5.85 2.71 12.63
C LEU A 137 7.28 2.27 12.32
N ILE A 138 8.17 3.21 11.96
CA ILE A 138 9.59 2.94 11.74
C ILE A 138 10.21 2.37 13.01
N TRP A 139 9.92 2.94 14.17
CA TRP A 139 10.46 2.47 15.45
C TRP A 139 9.99 1.06 15.81
N ILE A 140 8.73 0.71 15.52
CA ILE A 140 8.19 -0.64 15.77
C ILE A 140 8.78 -1.65 14.78
N ILE A 141 8.78 -1.34 13.49
CA ILE A 141 9.14 -2.28 12.42
C ILE A 141 10.66 -2.43 12.33
N SER A 142 11.45 -1.36 12.50
CA SER A 142 12.92 -1.45 12.42
C SER A 142 13.52 -2.43 13.43
N LYS A 143 12.89 -2.62 14.60
CA LYS A 143 13.28 -3.65 15.57
C LYS A 143 13.13 -5.10 15.08
N ARG A 144 12.35 -5.32 14.02
CA ARG A 144 12.08 -6.63 13.42
C ARG A 144 12.81 -6.84 12.09
N VAL A 145 13.49 -5.82 11.57
CA VAL A 145 14.19 -5.89 10.29
C VAL A 145 15.56 -6.53 10.49
N PHE A 146 15.85 -7.54 9.68
CA PHE A 146 17.15 -8.18 9.59
C PHE A 146 17.95 -7.54 8.47
N TYR A 147 19.05 -6.89 8.81
CA TYR A 147 20.01 -6.38 7.84
C TYR A 147 21.05 -7.48 7.61
N MET A 148 21.12 -7.98 6.38
CA MET A 148 22.20 -8.86 5.96
C MET A 148 23.44 -7.97 5.82
N ASN A 149 24.27 -7.94 6.86
CA ASN A 149 25.56 -7.28 6.78
C ASN A 149 26.44 -8.09 5.81
N GLU A 150 27.12 -7.38 4.90
CA GLU A 150 28.11 -7.95 3.98
C GLU A 150 29.19 -8.76 4.70
#